data_AF-A0A7S2DFZ7-F1
#
_entry.id   AF-A0A7S2DFZ7-F1
#
_cell.length_a   1.000
_cell.length_b   1.000
_cell.length_c   1.000
_cell.angle_alpha   90.00
_cell.angle_beta   90.00
_cell.angle_gamma   90.00
#
_symmetry.space_group_name_H-M   'P 1'
#
loop_
_entity.id
_entity.type
_entity.pdbx_description
1 polymer ?
#
loop_
_entity_poly.entity_id
_entity_poly.type
_entity_poly.pdbx_seq_one_letter_code
_entity_poly.pdbx_strand_id
1 'polypeptide(L)'
;RKYGVNLWNSVPAFLDLLLTAADSASLAPSSLRHVWVSGDRVDRNLPKRLRGAMGANAYKLHAMGGATEAAIWSNIHEIGRELDPSWTSIPYGRPMRNQRMYVL
;
A
#
# COMPACT_ATOMS: atom_id res chain seq x y z
N ARG A 1 -13.10 -5.65 -12.27
CA ARG A 1 -13.58 -5.23 -13.62
C ARG A 1 -15.05 -4.85 -13.63
N LYS A 2 -15.98 -5.78 -13.37
CA LYS A 2 -17.45 -5.50 -13.36
C LYS A 2 -17.85 -4.20 -12.66
N TYR A 3 -17.24 -3.89 -11.52
CA TYR A 3 -17.61 -2.74 -10.70
C TYR A 3 -16.61 -1.57 -10.75
N GLY A 4 -15.56 -1.64 -11.58
CA GLY A 4 -14.58 -0.55 -11.67
C GLY A 4 -13.93 -0.15 -10.34
N VAL A 5 -13.68 -1.13 -9.43
CA VAL A 5 -13.10 -0.89 -8.10
C VAL A 5 -11.87 0.01 -8.18
N ASN A 6 -11.86 1.10 -7.42
CA ASN A 6 -10.82 2.13 -7.43
C ASN A 6 -9.97 2.17 -6.14
N LEU A 7 -10.40 1.48 -5.09
CA LEU A 7 -9.69 1.35 -3.81
C LEU A 7 -9.43 -0.13 -3.52
N TRP A 8 -8.18 -0.45 -3.25
CA TRP A 8 -7.78 -1.73 -2.66
C TRP A 8 -7.37 -1.49 -1.21
N ASN A 9 -7.82 -2.34 -0.29
CA ASN A 9 -7.47 -2.25 1.14
C ASN A 9 -7.26 -3.67 1.70
N SER A 10 -6.03 -3.98 2.13
CA SER A 10 -5.69 -5.30 2.66
C SER A 10 -4.41 -5.29 3.50
N VAL A 11 -4.02 -6.47 4.01
CA VAL A 11 -2.63 -6.71 4.40
C VAL A 11 -1.70 -6.74 3.18
N PRO A 12 -0.39 -6.45 3.32
CA PRO A 12 0.58 -6.49 2.21
C PRO A 12 0.58 -7.82 1.45
N ALA A 13 0.48 -8.95 2.18
CA ALA A 13 0.48 -10.29 1.60
C ALA A 13 -0.68 -10.53 0.60
N PHE A 14 -1.85 -9.93 0.84
CA PHE A 14 -3.00 -10.09 -0.07
C PHE A 14 -2.89 -9.22 -1.31
N LEU A 15 -2.27 -8.04 -1.21
CA LEU A 15 -1.90 -7.27 -2.39
C LEU A 15 -0.88 -8.06 -3.23
N ASP A 16 0.11 -8.66 -2.57
CA ASP A 16 1.13 -9.46 -3.24
C ASP A 16 0.51 -10.67 -3.98
N LEU A 17 -0.44 -11.36 -3.35
CA LEU A 17 -1.21 -12.44 -3.97
C LEU A 17 -2.02 -11.95 -5.17
N LEU A 18 -2.69 -10.79 -5.07
CA LEU A 18 -3.41 -10.18 -6.20
C LEU A 18 -2.46 -9.92 -7.38
N LEU A 19 -1.26 -9.39 -7.11
CA LEU A 19 -0.27 -9.10 -8.15
C LEU A 19 0.25 -10.39 -8.80
N THR A 20 0.49 -11.45 -8.02
CA THR A 20 0.87 -12.77 -8.56
C THR A 20 -0.20 -13.34 -9.49
N ALA A 21 -1.47 -13.23 -9.10
CA ALA A 21 -2.60 -13.69 -9.91
C ALA A 21 -2.79 -12.82 -11.17
N ALA A 22 -2.61 -11.51 -11.04
CA ALA A 22 -2.65 -10.55 -12.14
C ALA A 22 -1.58 -10.84 -13.19
N ASP A 23 -0.34 -11.10 -12.76
CA ASP A 23 0.77 -11.46 -13.65
C ASP A 23 0.46 -12.75 -14.43
N SER A 24 0.01 -13.79 -13.72
CA SER A 24 -0.30 -15.10 -14.31
C SER A 24 -1.44 -15.05 -15.33
N ALA A 25 -2.42 -14.20 -15.11
CA ALA A 25 -3.59 -14.06 -15.98
C ALA A 25 -3.44 -12.95 -17.05
N SER A 26 -2.31 -12.23 -17.08
CA SER A 26 -2.11 -11.02 -17.90
C SER A 26 -3.20 -9.96 -17.66
N LEU A 27 -3.59 -9.77 -16.39
CA LEU A 27 -4.69 -8.88 -15.99
C LEU A 27 -4.19 -7.71 -15.15
N ALA A 28 -4.12 -6.53 -15.75
CA ALA A 28 -3.81 -5.31 -15.00
C ALA A 28 -5.02 -4.84 -14.14
N PRO A 29 -4.83 -4.47 -12.86
CA PRO A 29 -5.86 -3.86 -12.03
C PRO A 29 -6.04 -2.36 -12.37
N SER A 30 -6.32 -2.06 -13.64
CA SER A 30 -6.28 -0.71 -14.23
C SER A 30 -7.28 0.30 -13.66
N SER A 31 -8.33 -0.16 -12.97
CA SER A 31 -9.29 0.73 -12.31
C SER A 31 -8.82 1.25 -10.95
N LEU A 32 -7.80 0.63 -10.34
CA LEU A 32 -7.28 1.07 -9.05
C LEU A 32 -6.67 2.47 -9.15
N ARG A 33 -6.95 3.29 -8.13
CA ARG A 33 -6.42 4.64 -7.93
C ARG A 33 -5.80 4.79 -6.54
N HIS A 34 -6.32 4.06 -5.57
CA HIS A 34 -5.80 4.00 -4.21
C HIS A 34 -5.54 2.55 -3.81
N VAL A 35 -4.37 2.31 -3.25
CA VAL A 35 -3.98 1.02 -2.70
C VAL A 35 -3.51 1.26 -1.28
N TRP A 36 -4.25 0.76 -0.30
CA TRP A 36 -3.95 0.87 1.11
C TRP A 36 -3.52 -0.51 1.62
N VAL A 37 -2.34 -0.55 2.23
CA VAL A 37 -1.84 -1.76 2.89
C VAL A 37 -1.59 -1.47 4.36
N SER A 38 -2.06 -2.34 5.23
CA SER A 38 -1.93 -2.17 6.70
C SER A 38 -1.91 -3.51 7.43
N GLY A 39 -1.53 -3.50 8.71
CA GLY A 39 -1.59 -4.68 9.59
C GLY A 39 -0.37 -5.61 9.54
N ASP A 40 0.61 -5.34 8.66
CA ASP A 40 1.91 -6.03 8.64
C ASP A 40 2.99 -5.13 8.02
N ARG A 41 4.26 -5.53 8.13
CA ARG A 41 5.40 -4.87 7.53
C ARG A 41 5.30 -4.87 6.00
N VAL A 42 5.45 -3.71 5.38
CA VAL A 42 5.45 -3.58 3.92
C VAL A 42 6.87 -3.80 3.37
N ASP A 43 7.01 -4.81 2.51
CA ASP A 43 8.25 -5.13 1.83
C ASP A 43 8.60 -4.09 0.74
N ARG A 44 9.90 -3.83 0.54
CA ARG A 44 10.41 -2.84 -0.43
C ARG A 44 10.18 -3.23 -1.89
N ASN A 45 9.97 -4.50 -2.18
CA ASN A 45 9.66 -5.00 -3.52
C ASN A 45 8.19 -4.80 -3.89
N LEU A 46 7.28 -4.71 -2.92
CA LEU A 46 5.84 -4.58 -3.18
C LEU A 46 5.48 -3.33 -4.04
N PRO A 47 6.04 -2.13 -3.78
CA PRO A 47 5.84 -0.97 -4.67
C PRO A 47 6.33 -1.20 -6.11
N LYS A 48 7.42 -1.95 -6.29
CA LYS A 48 7.96 -2.30 -7.61
C LYS A 48 7.02 -3.25 -8.35
N ARG A 49 6.51 -4.28 -7.68
CA ARG A 49 5.53 -5.21 -8.25
C ARG A 49 4.24 -4.51 -8.65
N LEU A 50 3.69 -3.69 -7.75
CA LEU A 50 2.48 -2.92 -8.03
C LEU A 50 2.68 -2.00 -9.24
N ARG A 51 3.83 -1.32 -9.34
CA ARG A 51 4.16 -0.47 -10.48
C ARG A 51 4.21 -1.26 -11.80
N GLY A 52 4.79 -2.45 -11.79
CA GLY A 52 4.79 -3.36 -12.94
C GLY A 52 3.36 -3.67 -13.42
N ALA A 53 2.48 -4.04 -12.49
CA ALA A 53 1.09 -4.36 -12.80
C ALA A 53 0.24 -3.13 -13.20
N MET A 54 0.54 -1.95 -12.66
CA MET A 54 -0.20 -0.71 -12.94
C MET A 54 0.25 -0.01 -14.22
N GLY A 55 1.50 -0.23 -14.67
CA GLY A 55 2.05 0.40 -15.86
C GLY A 55 2.02 1.93 -15.78
N ALA A 56 1.46 2.58 -16.80
CA ALA A 56 1.33 4.03 -16.89
C ALA A 56 0.15 4.60 -16.08
N ASN A 57 -0.67 3.77 -15.43
CA ASN A 57 -1.82 4.24 -14.68
C ASN A 57 -1.40 5.07 -13.45
N ALA A 58 -2.11 6.18 -13.21
CA ALA A 58 -1.94 6.97 -12.02
C ALA A 58 -2.60 6.29 -10.81
N TYR A 59 -1.85 6.11 -9.73
CA TYR A 59 -2.33 5.55 -8.47
C TYR A 59 -1.51 6.07 -7.29
N LYS A 60 -2.04 5.89 -6.07
CA LYS A 60 -1.32 6.10 -4.80
C LYS A 60 -1.27 4.83 -3.99
N LEU A 61 -0.08 4.50 -3.49
CA LEU A 61 0.13 3.41 -2.54
C LEU A 61 0.38 4.02 -1.15
N HIS A 62 -0.41 3.61 -0.17
CA HIS A 62 -0.29 4.04 1.21
C HIS A 62 0.01 2.85 2.10
N ALA A 63 1.10 2.91 2.84
CA ALA A 63 1.29 2.08 4.02
C ALA A 63 0.57 2.78 5.18
N MET A 64 -0.28 2.04 5.87
CA MET A 64 -1.05 2.54 7.00
C MET A 64 -0.85 1.61 8.19
N GLY A 65 -0.95 2.19 9.38
CA GLY A 65 -0.80 1.47 10.63
C GLY A 65 -1.72 2.06 11.69
N GLY A 66 -1.88 1.29 12.76
CA GLY A 66 -2.72 1.63 13.89
C GLY A 66 -3.02 0.37 14.68
N ALA A 67 -3.89 0.54 15.67
CA ALA A 67 -4.45 -0.55 16.45
C ALA A 67 -5.97 -0.39 16.46
N THR A 68 -6.67 -1.47 16.78
CA THR A 68 -8.14 -1.45 16.89
C THR A 68 -8.58 -0.38 17.90
N GLU A 69 -7.83 -0.23 18.98
CA GLU A 69 -7.99 0.72 20.08
C GLU A 69 -7.76 2.18 19.68
N ALA A 70 -7.10 2.42 18.53
CA ALA A 70 -6.73 3.74 18.03
C ALA A 70 -7.42 4.07 16.69
N ALA A 71 -8.67 3.59 16.54
CA ALA A 71 -9.53 3.81 15.37
C ALA A 71 -9.01 3.19 14.06
N ILE A 72 -8.51 1.95 14.12
CA ILE A 72 -8.00 1.13 13.01
C ILE A 72 -6.70 1.66 12.40
N TRP A 73 -6.70 2.91 11.90
CA TRP A 73 -5.53 3.57 11.35
C TRP A 73 -5.26 4.90 12.05
N SER A 74 -4.04 5.06 12.55
CA SER A 74 -3.59 6.27 13.26
C SER A 74 -2.39 6.93 12.60
N ASN A 75 -1.77 6.24 11.62
CA ASN A 75 -0.64 6.76 10.84
C ASN A 75 -0.76 6.39 9.35
N ILE A 76 -0.06 7.15 8.53
CA ILE A 76 -0.02 6.97 7.08
C ILE A 76 1.35 7.35 6.52
N HIS A 77 1.81 6.57 5.53
CA HIS A 77 2.96 6.85 4.69
C HIS A 77 2.56 6.68 3.21
N GLU A 78 2.54 7.76 2.45
CA GLU A 78 2.40 7.68 0.98
C GLU A 78 3.73 7.21 0.39
N ILE A 79 3.74 6.02 -0.22
CA ILE A 79 4.94 5.42 -0.79
C ILE A 79 5.21 6.04 -2.15
N GLY A 80 6.33 6.74 -2.27
CA GLY A 80 6.80 7.33 -3.51
C GLY A 80 7.20 6.30 -4.57
N ARG A 81 7.41 6.78 -5.80
CA ARG A 81 7.93 5.94 -6.90
C ARG A 81 9.36 5.47 -6.65
N GLU A 82 10.18 6.38 -6.15
CA GLU A 82 11.56 6.14 -5.76
C GLU A 82 11.62 5.91 -4.26
N LEU A 83 12.27 4.82 -3.87
CA LEU A 83 12.50 4.48 -2.47
C LEU A 83 13.93 4.84 -2.12
N ASP A 84 14.15 5.30 -0.90
CA ASP A 84 15.50 5.47 -0.37
C ASP A 84 16.20 4.09 -0.33
N PRO A 85 17.39 3.96 -0.95
CA PRO A 85 18.16 2.73 -0.94
C PRO A 85 18.53 2.24 0.47
N SER A 86 18.67 3.16 1.43
CA SER A 86 19.06 2.85 2.82
C SER A 86 17.95 2.23 3.66
N TRP A 87 16.69 2.34 3.23
CA TRP A 87 15.57 1.79 3.99
C TRP A 87 15.63 0.26 4.01
N THR A 88 15.44 -0.35 5.18
CA THR A 88 15.34 -1.82 5.31
C THR A 88 13.88 -2.29 5.19
N SER A 89 12.92 -1.40 5.42
CA SER A 89 11.48 -1.58 5.19
C SER A 89 10.83 -0.24 4.88
N ILE A 90 9.59 -0.25 4.38
CA ILE A 90 8.84 0.99 4.20
C ILE A 90 8.58 1.64 5.58
N PRO A 91 8.80 2.96 5.73
CA PRO A 91 8.52 3.66 6.98
C PRO A 91 7.07 3.54 7.44
N TYR A 92 6.87 3.50 8.76
CA TYR A 92 5.53 3.46 9.37
C TYR A 92 4.74 4.75 9.13
N GLY A 93 5.42 5.86 8.85
CA GLY A 93 4.80 7.11 8.40
C GLY A 93 4.62 8.14 9.50
N ARG A 94 3.61 8.98 9.33
CA ARG A 94 3.30 10.10 10.22
C ARG A 94 1.91 9.93 10.81
N PRO A 95 1.65 10.46 12.01
CA PRO A 95 0.31 10.43 12.58
C PRO A 95 -0.68 11.14 11.64
N MET A 96 -1.89 10.59 11.55
CA MET A 96 -2.97 11.22 10.80
C MET A 96 -3.44 12.51 11.48
N ARG A 97 -4.27 13.29 10.79
CA ARG A 97 -4.82 14.53 11.35
C ARG A 97 -5.52 14.23 12.68
N ASN A 98 -5.23 15.06 13.68
CA ASN A 98 -5.75 14.94 15.05
C ASN A 98 -5.33 13.65 15.80
N GLN A 99 -4.33 12.91 15.30
CA GLN A 99 -3.69 11.80 15.99
C GLN A 99 -2.27 12.20 16.43
N ARG A 100 -1.71 11.51 17.43
CA ARG A 100 -0.32 11.71 17.88
C ARG A 100 0.39 10.35 17.99
N MET A 101 1.68 10.34 17.68
CA MET A 101 2.54 9.16 17.76
C MET A 101 3.80 9.56 18.53
N TYR A 102 4.14 8.78 19.57
CA TYR A 102 5.30 9.02 20.42
C TYR A 102 6.21 7.80 20.37
N VAL A 103 7.52 8.03 20.31
CA VAL A 103 8.57 7.03 20.54
C VAL A 103 9.23 7.43 21.85
N LEU A 104 9.11 6.59 22.87
CA LEU A 104 9.51 6.88 24.26
C LEU A 104 10.70 6.03 24.66
#